data_AF-C2EID4-F1
#
_entry.id   AF-C2EID4-F1
#
_cell.length_a   1.000
_cell.length_b   1.000
_cell.length_c   1.000
_cell.angle_alpha   90.00
_cell.angle_beta   90.00
_cell.angle_gamma   90.00
#
_symmetry.space_group_name_H-M   'P 1'
#
loop_
_entity.id
_entity.type
_entity.pdbx_description
1 polymer ?
#
loop_
_entity_poly.entity_id
_entity_poly.type
_entity_poly.pdbx_seq_one_letter_code
_entity_poly.pdbx_strand_id
1 'polypeptide(L)' 'MKKGQKIKYKDKYYFIQAVIRRKHKMSILVKKFDNTHIEIPIELLEEC' A
#
# COMPACT_ATOMS: atom_id res chain seq x y z
N MET A 1 -7.47 1.91 8.00
CA MET A 1 -7.25 1.28 6.67
C MET A 1 -8.14 0.07 6.45
N LYS A 2 -8.99 0.08 5.42
CA LYS A 2 -9.93 -1.01 5.06
C LYS A 2 -9.48 -1.71 3.76
N LYS A 3 -9.84 -2.99 3.59
CA LYS A 3 -9.66 -3.71 2.31
C LYS A 3 -10.42 -2.97 1.20
N GLY A 4 -9.81 -2.80 0.04
CA GLY A 4 -10.36 -2.05 -1.09
C GLY A 4 -10.10 -0.54 -1.03
N GLN A 5 -9.56 -0.03 0.08
CA GLN A 5 -9.16 1.37 0.18
C GLN A 5 -7.97 1.65 -0.74
N LYS A 6 -8.02 2.76 -1.47
CA LYS A 6 -6.88 3.30 -2.21
C LYS A 6 -5.96 4.03 -1.23
N ILE A 7 -4.67 3.79 -1.35
CA ILE A 7 -3.63 4.47 -0.59
C ILE A 7 -2.55 4.98 -1.53
N LYS A 8 -1.74 5.90 -1.04
CA LYS A 8 -0.45 6.26 -1.62
C LYS A 8 0.64 5.87 -0.63
N TYR A 9 1.77 5.41 -1.15
CA TYR A 9 2.96 5.18 -0.35
C TYR A 9 4.17 5.70 -1.10
N LYS A 10 5.21 6.08 -0.36
CA LYS A 10 6.44 6.63 -0.93
C LYS A 10 7.40 5.50 -1.28
N ASP A 11 7.75 5.38 -2.54
CA ASP A 11 8.72 4.44 -3.07
C ASP A 11 9.94 5.21 -3.57
N LYS A 12 11.02 5.24 -2.77
CA LYS A 12 12.30 5.97 -2.95
C LYS A 12 12.22 7.42 -3.44
N TYR A 13 11.70 7.64 -4.65
CA TYR A 13 11.59 8.93 -5.33
C TYR A 13 10.16 9.30 -5.77
N TYR A 14 9.20 8.38 -5.71
CA TYR A 14 7.85 8.56 -6.25
C TYR A 14 6.75 8.14 -5.28
N PHE A 15 5.59 8.78 -5.38
CA PHE A 15 4.38 8.34 -4.70
C PHE A 15 3.65 7.33 -5.57
N ILE A 16 3.52 6.10 -5.09
CA ILE A 16 2.83 5.03 -5.79
C ILE A 16 1.44 4.85 -5.19
N GLN A 17 0.44 4.85 -6.07
CA GLN A 17 -0.94 4.53 -5.70
C GLN A 17 -1.15 3.01 -5.73
N ALA A 18 -1.82 2.49 -4.71
CA ALA A 18 -2.14 1.07 -4.61
C ALA A 18 -3.48 0.85 -3.87
N VAL A 19 -4.05 -0.35 -4.02
CA VAL A 19 -5.29 -0.76 -3.35
C VAL A 19 -4.99 -1.79 -2.29
N ILE A 20 -5.48 -1.58 -1.06
CA ILE A 20 -5.29 -2.53 0.04
C ILE A 20 -6.03 -3.83 -0.27
N ARG A 21 -5.30 -4.95 -0.27
CA ARG A 21 -5.84 -6.31 -0.43
C ARG A 21 -5.99 -7.02 0.90
N ARG A 22 -4.99 -6.91 1.76
CA ARG A 22 -4.96 -7.56 3.08
C ARG A 22 -4.18 -6.70 4.06
N LYS A 23 -4.65 -6.63 5.30
CA LYS A 23 -3.92 -5.98 6.39
C LYS A 23 -3.33 -7.05 7.29
N HIS A 24 -2.04 -6.93 7.57
CA HIS A 24 -1.33 -7.68 8.59
C HIS A 24 -1.02 -6.75 9.78
N LYS A 25 -0.44 -7.32 10.83
CA LYS A 25 -0.16 -6.59 12.08
C LYS A 25 0.90 -5.49 11.88
N MET A 26 1.89 -5.73 11.02
CA MET A 26 3.03 -4.82 10.76
C MET A 26 3.18 -4.42 9.28
N SER A 27 2.46 -5.08 8.36
CA SER A 27 2.50 -4.80 6.93
C SER A 27 1.10 -4.79 6.32
N ILE A 28 1.00 -4.27 5.11
CA ILE A 28 -0.21 -4.39 4.28
C ILE A 28 0.16 -4.94 2.92
N LEU A 29 -0.63 -5.91 2.46
CA LEU A 29 -0.57 -6.36 1.08
C LEU A 29 -1.40 -5.41 0.24
N VAL A 30 -0.78 -4.80 -0.75
CA VAL A 30 -1.44 -3.90 -1.70
C VAL A 30 -1.31 -4.41 -3.12
N LYS A 31 -2.26 -4.01 -3.96
CA LYS A 31 -2.24 -4.26 -5.39
C LYS A 31 -1.96 -2.94 -6.12
N LYS A 32 -0.91 -2.90 -6.92
CA LYS A 32 -0.57 -1.77 -7.80
C LYS A 32 -1.44 -1.76 -9.06
N PHE A 33 -1.34 -0.67 -9.83
CA PHE A 33 -2.03 -0.52 -11.12
C PHE A 33 -1.61 -1.54 -12.18
N ASP A 34 -0.35 -1.96 -12.17
CA ASP A 34 0.21 -3.02 -13.04
C ASP A 34 -0.23 -4.45 -12.62
N ASN A 35 -1.22 -4.55 -11.72
CA ASN A 35 -1.70 -5.79 -11.11
C ASN A 35 -0.68 -6.55 -10.24
N THR A 36 0.50 -5.99 -9.98
CA THR A 36 1.46 -6.61 -9.05
C THR A 36 0.98 -6.49 -7.61
N HIS A 37 1.36 -7.48 -6.80
CA HIS A 37 1.07 -7.51 -5.36
C HIS A 37 2.36 -7.31 -4.60
N ILE A 38 2.37 -6.38 -3.66
CA ILE A 38 3.53 -6.09 -2.83
C ILE A 38 3.10 -5.93 -1.38
N GLU A 39 3.98 -6.33 -0.47
CA GLU A 39 3.82 -6.05 0.95
C GLU A 39 4.57 -4.77 1.30
N ILE A 40 3.89 -3.89 2.02
CA ILE A 40 4.43 -2.60 2.45
C ILE A 40 4.36 -2.54 3.97
N PRO A 41 5.48 -2.27 4.66
CA PRO A 41 5.48 -1.96 6.08
C PRO A 41 4.56 -0.77 6.37
N ILE A 42 3.78 -0.85 7.45
CA ILE A 42 2.86 0.23 7.82
C ILE A 42 3.60 1.55 8.07
N GLU A 43 4.86 1.48 8.51
CA GLU A 43 5.74 2.63 8.75
C GLU A 43 6.03 3.47 7.49
N LEU A 44 5.92 2.88 6.29
CA LEU A 44 6.16 3.57 5.01
C LEU A 44 4.88 4.15 4.40
N LEU A 45 3.76 4.05 5.11
CA LEU A 45 2.48 4.59 4.65
C LEU A 45 2.34 6.02 5.15
N GLU A 46 2.19 6.96 4.21
CA GLU A 46 1.69 8.29 4.53
C GLU A 46 0.15 8.25 4.49
N GLU A 47 -0.49 8.60 5.61
CA GLU A 47 -1.92 8.83 5.64
C GLU A 47 -2.23 10.10 4.82
N CYS A 48 -3.06 9.96 3.79
CA CYS A 48 -3.61 11.09 3.03
C CYS A 48 -4.76 11.75 3.78
#